data_AF-A0A7V3DID8-F1
#
_entry.id   AF-A0A7V3DID8-F1
#
_cell.length_a   1.000
_cell.length_b   1.000
_cell.length_c   1.000
_cell.angle_alpha   90.00
_cell.angle_beta   90.00
_cell.angle_gamma   90.00
#
_symmetry.space_group_name_H-M   'P 1'
#
loop_
_entity.id
_entity.type
_entity.pdbx_description
1 polymer ?
#
loop_
_entity_poly.entity_id
_entity_poly.type
_entity_poly.pdbx_seq_one_letter_code
_entity_poly.pdbx_strand_id
1 'polypeptide(L)'
;MRWALVVSGALFLLLAQGGCEAKKEEAQVPSRVVSPGELRAQCEQMVGPPRVERVSERVWVALGFDLANVALIHTQEGNIIVDAGMSPAKAREIKSALEREAPAWPVRALIYTHSHIDHVGGATVWVQEGTQIWATEGFSQHLLKQYGLFREAEKRRGLKQFGMRVDLQSLPCSAIGPRPDMEAMQETGVLFPTHTFSGQRELLVGGLSIHLLEAHGETHDHLFLWIPQEKTLLCGDNFYWSFPNLYTLRGTSPRPVDDWIQSLDRMRSLGAEHLVPGHTRPLHGKEEIARVLRDYRDAIQWVRDEVVRGANRGLDMDTLAETIRLPQHLAGEPQNRELYGQVDWSVKAIYTNNLGWFDGRAHRVHPLSHLEAARREVQLLGGPGRVLDLAKAALDDADPRWAIHLLGKLKDSGLAQDKTLERLKELLAASYETLAQEIPNSNGRGYLLESVKELREGILKTPGPTADPRFLEQIPLPHLFSLMSTALAPEDAMDLEECMAFVFPDEAKRFNLTVRRGIAEVWEGEPLPGTPEPVAVLTMDSVDFRRILFKLANPASLYLKGRIRAQGSWLKALAFLGRFHLGAEQKGGG
;
A
#
# COMPACT_ATOMS: atom_id res chain seq x y z
N MET A 1 -24.01 25.09 -43.42
CA MET A 1 -24.15 23.78 -42.74
C MET A 1 -23.35 23.80 -41.44
N ARG A 2 -24.02 24.07 -40.32
CA ARG A 2 -23.61 23.71 -38.95
C ARG A 2 -24.91 23.70 -38.14
N TRP A 3 -25.38 22.51 -37.78
CA TRP A 3 -26.56 22.32 -36.94
C TRP A 3 -26.11 22.19 -35.49
N ALA A 4 -26.76 22.97 -34.63
CA ALA A 4 -26.73 22.87 -33.19
C ALA A 4 -27.96 22.05 -32.72
N LEU A 5 -27.78 21.24 -31.68
CA LEU A 5 -28.81 20.51 -30.90
C LEU A 5 -28.16 20.30 -29.52
N VAL A 6 -28.49 21.06 -28.47
CA VAL A 6 -29.68 21.01 -27.58
C VAL A 6 -29.91 19.63 -26.96
N VAL A 7 -29.58 19.49 -25.67
CA VAL A 7 -30.34 18.69 -24.70
C VAL A 7 -30.37 19.42 -23.34
N SER A 8 -31.47 20.16 -23.16
CA SER A 8 -32.38 20.12 -22.02
C SER A 8 -31.85 20.23 -20.58
N GLY A 9 -31.82 21.46 -20.07
CA GLY A 9 -32.03 21.75 -18.66
C GLY A 9 -33.53 21.95 -18.38
N ALA A 10 -34.08 21.23 -17.40
CA ALA A 10 -35.33 21.58 -16.71
C ALA A 10 -35.58 20.59 -15.56
N LEU A 11 -35.10 20.90 -14.35
CA LEU A 11 -35.85 20.80 -13.10
C LEU A 11 -34.94 21.26 -11.96
N PHE A 12 -35.17 22.46 -11.43
CA PHE A 12 -35.15 22.76 -9.99
C PHE A 12 -35.40 24.26 -9.81
N LEU A 13 -36.65 24.60 -9.51
CA LEU A 13 -37.07 25.91 -9.04
C LEU A 13 -38.20 25.67 -8.05
N LEU A 14 -37.90 25.76 -6.76
CA LEU A 14 -38.63 26.54 -5.74
C LEU A 14 -38.41 26.02 -4.30
N LEU A 15 -38.47 27.00 -3.38
CA LEU A 15 -38.37 26.96 -1.92
C LEU A 15 -36.92 27.14 -1.39
N ALA A 16 -36.55 28.21 -0.68
CA ALA A 16 -37.33 29.32 -0.14
C ALA A 16 -36.38 30.51 0.13
N GLN A 17 -36.86 31.73 -0.16
CA GLN A 17 -36.32 32.95 0.44
C GLN A 17 -36.92 33.08 1.84
N GLY A 18 -36.05 33.00 2.85
CA GLY A 18 -36.35 33.31 4.23
C GLY A 18 -35.06 33.78 4.88
N GLY A 19 -34.81 35.08 4.81
CA GLY A 19 -33.69 35.72 5.47
C GLY A 19 -33.83 35.58 6.98
N CYS A 20 -32.94 34.80 7.57
CA CYS A 20 -32.60 34.89 8.98
C CYS A 20 -31.08 34.93 9.02
N GLU A 21 -30.51 36.09 9.35
CA GLU A 21 -29.10 36.21 9.71
C GLU A 21 -28.87 35.43 11.01
N ALA A 22 -28.73 34.12 10.87
CA ALA A 22 -28.13 33.30 11.91
C ALA A 22 -26.65 33.72 11.96
N LYS A 23 -26.25 34.36 13.05
CA LYS A 23 -24.83 34.46 13.43
C LYS A 23 -24.23 33.05 13.28
N LYS A 24 -23.35 32.87 12.29
CA LYS A 24 -22.45 31.73 12.26
C LYS A 24 -21.52 31.87 13.46
N GLU A 25 -21.94 31.35 14.61
CA GLU A 25 -20.96 30.81 15.53
C GLU A 25 -20.25 29.70 14.74
N GLU A 26 -18.99 29.94 14.39
CA GLU A 26 -18.08 28.84 14.07
C GLU A 26 -18.09 27.94 15.30
N ALA A 27 -18.92 26.89 15.25
CA ALA A 27 -18.85 25.81 16.20
C ALA A 27 -17.44 25.23 16.05
N GLN A 28 -16.51 25.69 16.88
CA GLN A 28 -15.22 25.06 17.07
C GLN A 28 -15.54 23.63 17.47
N VAL A 29 -15.44 22.72 16.50
CA VAL A 29 -15.52 21.28 16.74
C VAL A 29 -14.36 21.00 17.69
N PRO A 30 -14.61 20.66 18.96
CA PRO A 30 -13.53 20.46 19.91
C PRO A 30 -12.67 19.31 19.37
N SER A 31 -11.41 19.57 19.09
CA SER A 31 -10.47 18.49 18.77
C SER A 31 -10.36 17.66 20.04
N ARG A 32 -10.92 16.45 20.03
CA ARG A 32 -10.76 15.51 21.13
C ARG A 32 -9.26 15.31 21.33
N VAL A 33 -8.75 15.65 22.52
CA VAL A 33 -7.37 15.36 22.91
C VAL A 33 -7.26 13.84 22.97
N VAL A 34 -6.62 13.27 21.97
CA VAL A 34 -6.48 11.82 21.85
C VAL A 34 -5.32 11.38 22.75
N SER A 35 -5.60 10.46 23.68
CA SER A 35 -4.57 10.01 24.63
C SER A 35 -3.72 8.87 24.05
N PRO A 36 -2.44 8.76 24.45
CA PRO A 36 -1.57 7.65 24.01
C PRO A 36 -2.09 6.26 24.44
N GLY A 37 -2.96 6.21 25.45
CA GLY A 37 -3.65 4.99 25.89
C GLY A 37 -4.66 4.45 24.88
N GLU A 38 -5.12 5.25 23.91
CA GLU A 38 -6.12 4.78 22.93
C GLU A 38 -5.57 3.71 21.99
N LEU A 39 -4.32 3.83 21.54
CA LEU A 39 -3.68 2.78 20.74
C LEU A 39 -3.53 1.49 21.54
N ARG A 40 -3.15 1.57 22.81
CA ARG A 40 -3.03 0.39 23.67
C ARG A 40 -4.40 -0.29 23.85
N ALA A 41 -5.45 0.47 24.15
CA ALA A 41 -6.80 -0.04 24.26
C ALA A 41 -7.28 -0.69 22.95
N GLN A 42 -6.96 -0.10 21.79
CA GLN A 42 -7.22 -0.68 20.48
C GLN A 42 -6.51 -2.03 20.30
N CYS A 43 -5.22 -2.10 20.63
CA CYS A 43 -4.44 -3.33 20.55
C CYS A 43 -5.00 -4.43 21.46
N GLU A 44 -5.49 -4.08 22.64
CA GLU A 44 -6.07 -5.04 23.60
C GLU A 44 -7.47 -5.51 23.17
N GLN A 45 -8.32 -4.59 22.71
CA GLN A 45 -9.74 -4.85 22.48
C GLN A 45 -10.06 -5.35 21.08
N MET A 46 -9.36 -4.83 20.06
CA MET A 46 -9.68 -5.09 18.66
C MET A 46 -8.72 -6.08 18.01
N VAL A 47 -7.45 -6.12 18.44
CA VAL A 47 -6.47 -7.12 18.00
C VAL A 47 -6.48 -8.31 18.97
N GLY A 48 -6.10 -8.05 20.22
CA GLY A 48 -6.02 -9.04 21.28
C GLY A 48 -4.91 -10.08 21.07
N PRO A 49 -4.76 -11.04 22.00
CA PRO A 49 -3.82 -12.14 21.83
C PRO A 49 -4.26 -13.12 20.72
N PRO A 50 -3.33 -13.93 20.18
CA PRO A 50 -3.63 -14.97 19.20
C PRO A 50 -4.74 -15.92 19.68
N ARG A 51 -5.78 -16.08 18.87
CA ARG A 51 -6.91 -17.00 19.15
C ARG A 51 -7.65 -17.38 17.87
N VAL A 52 -8.37 -18.49 17.90
CA VAL A 52 -9.32 -18.85 16.84
C VAL A 52 -10.74 -18.66 17.38
N GLU A 53 -11.59 -18.05 16.57
CA GLU A 53 -12.98 -17.81 16.89
C GLU A 53 -13.88 -18.49 15.86
N ARG A 54 -14.89 -19.24 16.32
CA ARG A 54 -15.95 -19.75 15.46
C ARG A 54 -17.01 -18.67 15.29
N VAL A 55 -17.03 -18.03 14.12
CA VAL A 55 -17.87 -16.87 13.82
C VAL A 55 -19.31 -17.29 13.48
N SER A 56 -19.47 -18.38 12.74
CA SER A 56 -20.77 -18.97 12.39
C SER A 56 -20.68 -20.50 12.40
N GLU A 57 -21.72 -21.22 11.95
CA GLU A 57 -21.70 -22.69 11.97
C GLU A 57 -20.51 -23.25 11.18
N ARG A 58 -20.18 -22.64 10.04
CA ARG A 58 -19.14 -23.13 9.12
C ARG A 58 -17.90 -22.25 9.00
N VAL A 59 -17.80 -21.16 9.75
CA VAL A 59 -16.72 -20.18 9.59
C VAL A 59 -15.90 -20.03 10.88
N TRP A 60 -14.59 -20.24 10.76
CA TRP A 60 -13.60 -20.00 11.80
C TRP A 60 -12.61 -18.95 11.35
N VAL A 61 -12.10 -18.14 12.27
CA VAL A 61 -11.15 -17.06 11.97
C VAL A 61 -10.01 -17.10 12.98
N ALA A 62 -8.78 -17.12 12.49
CA ALA A 62 -7.58 -16.93 13.28
C ALA A 62 -7.28 -15.43 13.42
N LEU A 63 -7.30 -14.93 14.65
CA LEU A 63 -7.16 -13.53 15.03
C LEU A 63 -5.87 -13.31 15.80
N GLY A 64 -5.16 -12.22 15.54
CA GLY A 64 -4.01 -11.79 16.35
C GLY A 64 -2.75 -12.66 16.20
N PHE A 65 -2.76 -13.67 15.32
CA PHE A 65 -1.57 -14.46 14.99
C PHE A 65 -0.60 -13.71 14.09
N ASP A 66 -1.11 -12.90 13.17
CA ASP A 66 -0.37 -12.14 12.17
C ASP A 66 -1.08 -10.81 11.92
N LEU A 67 -0.48 -9.90 11.14
CA LEU A 67 -1.06 -8.58 10.84
C LEU A 67 -2.49 -8.73 10.30
N ALA A 68 -2.70 -9.61 9.32
CA ALA A 68 -4.00 -9.99 8.79
C ALA A 68 -4.56 -11.24 9.48
N ASN A 69 -5.88 -11.31 9.51
CA ASN A 69 -6.64 -12.49 9.89
C ASN A 69 -6.68 -13.50 8.74
N VAL A 70 -6.85 -14.78 9.08
CA VAL A 70 -7.09 -15.85 8.10
C VAL A 70 -8.34 -16.60 8.49
N ALA A 71 -9.25 -16.81 7.54
CA ALA A 71 -10.49 -17.52 7.79
C ALA A 71 -10.51 -18.90 7.13
N LEU A 72 -11.20 -19.84 7.77
CA LEU A 72 -11.48 -21.18 7.28
C LEU A 72 -13.00 -21.36 7.20
N ILE A 73 -13.47 -21.72 6.01
CA ILE A 73 -14.86 -22.06 5.73
C ILE A 73 -14.94 -23.58 5.50
N HIS A 74 -15.69 -24.28 6.35
CA HIS A 74 -15.81 -25.73 6.28
C HIS A 74 -17.01 -26.18 5.45
N THR A 75 -16.79 -27.09 4.51
CA THR A 75 -17.82 -27.69 3.65
C THR A 75 -17.77 -29.22 3.70
N GLN A 76 -18.78 -29.88 3.13
CA GLN A 76 -18.83 -31.36 3.07
C GLN A 76 -17.80 -31.98 2.10
N GLU A 77 -17.06 -31.18 1.34
CA GLU A 77 -16.07 -31.67 0.35
C GLU A 77 -14.65 -31.19 0.63
N GLY A 78 -14.48 -30.31 1.63
CA GLY A 78 -13.20 -29.75 2.02
C GLY A 78 -13.30 -28.36 2.62
N ASN A 79 -12.13 -27.80 2.95
CA ASN A 79 -12.03 -26.46 3.51
C ASN A 79 -11.73 -25.44 2.42
N ILE A 80 -12.20 -24.22 2.64
CA ILE A 80 -11.86 -23.04 1.86
C ILE A 80 -11.15 -22.08 2.80
N ILE A 81 -10.01 -21.58 2.37
CA ILE A 81 -9.20 -20.63 3.13
C ILE A 81 -9.36 -19.25 2.50
N VAL A 82 -9.57 -18.24 3.34
CA VAL A 82 -9.65 -16.84 2.91
C VAL A 82 -8.46 -16.12 3.51
N ASP A 83 -7.61 -15.60 2.62
CA ASP A 83 -6.28 -15.05 2.87
C ASP A 83 -5.29 -16.06 3.49
N ALA A 84 -4.00 -15.78 3.36
CA ALA A 84 -2.94 -16.77 3.57
C ALA A 84 -1.95 -16.42 4.69
N GLY A 85 -2.07 -15.25 5.30
CA GLY A 85 -1.05 -14.68 6.19
C GLY A 85 0.14 -14.10 5.42
N MET A 86 1.04 -13.43 6.14
CA MET A 86 2.14 -12.64 5.60
C MET A 86 3.34 -13.46 5.12
N SER A 87 3.51 -14.67 5.66
CA SER A 87 4.60 -15.55 5.24
C SER A 87 4.30 -17.02 5.54
N PRO A 88 5.07 -17.96 4.97
CA PRO A 88 4.90 -19.38 5.25
C PRO A 88 5.09 -19.71 6.73
N ALA A 89 5.98 -18.99 7.44
CA ALA A 89 6.19 -19.20 8.87
C ALA A 89 4.91 -18.88 9.68
N LYS A 90 4.29 -17.72 9.43
CA LYS A 90 3.04 -17.31 10.07
C LYS A 90 1.86 -18.19 9.66
N ALA A 91 1.77 -18.54 8.37
CA ALA A 91 0.74 -19.43 7.86
C ALA A 91 0.75 -20.82 8.50
N ARG A 92 1.94 -21.39 8.80
CA ARG A 92 2.05 -22.68 9.51
C ARG A 92 1.49 -22.61 10.92
N GLU A 93 1.77 -21.53 11.64
CA GLU A 93 1.24 -21.29 12.99
C GLU A 93 -0.29 -21.15 12.96
N ILE A 94 -0.80 -20.33 12.04
CA ILE A 94 -2.22 -20.10 11.82
C ILE A 94 -2.95 -21.39 11.44
N LYS A 95 -2.43 -22.14 10.47
CA LYS A 95 -2.99 -23.43 10.04
C LYS A 95 -3.09 -24.41 11.20
N SER A 96 -2.01 -24.53 11.98
CA SER A 96 -1.99 -25.38 13.16
C SER A 96 -3.04 -24.97 14.20
N ALA A 97 -3.32 -23.68 14.34
CA ALA A 97 -4.35 -23.18 15.25
C ALA A 97 -5.77 -23.46 14.73
N LEU A 98 -6.02 -23.22 13.45
CA LEU A 98 -7.32 -23.51 12.83
C LEU A 98 -7.65 -25.00 12.86
N GLU A 99 -6.68 -25.88 12.57
CA GLU A 99 -6.89 -27.34 12.59
C GLU A 99 -7.15 -27.91 13.99
N ARG A 100 -6.85 -27.16 15.07
CA ARG A 100 -7.23 -27.55 16.44
C ARG A 100 -8.70 -27.27 16.76
N GLU A 101 -9.28 -26.23 16.17
CA GLU A 101 -10.61 -25.71 16.53
C GLU A 101 -11.67 -25.95 15.44
N ALA A 102 -11.23 -26.20 14.20
CA ALA A 102 -12.07 -26.45 13.04
C ALA A 102 -11.77 -27.83 12.42
N PRO A 103 -12.71 -28.42 11.67
CA PRO A 103 -12.47 -29.70 11.00
C PRO A 103 -11.27 -29.62 10.04
N ALA A 104 -10.26 -30.45 10.27
CA ALA A 104 -9.06 -30.53 9.44
C ALA A 104 -9.34 -31.34 8.16
N TRP A 105 -9.80 -30.66 7.11
CA TRP A 105 -10.10 -31.25 5.80
C TRP A 105 -9.17 -30.70 4.72
N PRO A 106 -8.99 -31.43 3.61
CA PRO A 106 -8.25 -30.95 2.45
C PRO A 106 -8.71 -29.55 2.02
N VAL A 107 -7.76 -28.63 1.82
CA VAL A 107 -8.04 -27.31 1.24
C VAL A 107 -8.41 -27.50 -0.23
N ARG A 108 -9.60 -27.02 -0.62
CA ARG A 108 -10.12 -27.06 -1.99
C ARG A 108 -9.93 -25.75 -2.71
N ALA A 109 -10.08 -24.64 -1.99
CA ALA A 109 -9.84 -23.31 -2.51
C ALA A 109 -9.10 -22.45 -1.49
N LEU A 110 -8.19 -21.63 -1.99
CA LEU A 110 -7.63 -20.47 -1.33
C LEU A 110 -8.15 -19.22 -2.05
N ILE A 111 -8.70 -18.27 -1.32
CA ILE A 111 -9.27 -17.04 -1.88
C ILE A 111 -8.46 -15.88 -1.33
N TYR A 112 -7.85 -15.08 -2.20
CA TYR A 112 -7.25 -13.82 -1.81
C TYR A 112 -8.30 -12.72 -1.88
N THR A 113 -8.49 -12.01 -0.78
CA THR A 113 -9.32 -10.80 -0.77
C THR A 113 -8.67 -9.71 -1.59
N HIS A 114 -7.34 -9.58 -1.53
CA HIS A 114 -6.54 -8.67 -2.34
C HIS A 114 -5.03 -9.02 -2.29
N SER A 115 -4.22 -8.35 -3.11
CA SER A 115 -2.79 -8.66 -3.32
C SER A 115 -1.80 -8.11 -2.27
N HIS A 116 -2.25 -7.61 -1.13
CA HIS A 116 -1.31 -7.22 -0.08
C HIS A 116 -0.61 -8.42 0.56
N ILE A 117 0.66 -8.23 0.90
CA ILE A 117 1.56 -9.32 1.29
C ILE A 117 1.06 -10.09 2.51
N ASP A 118 0.41 -9.43 3.47
CA ASP A 118 -0.21 -10.02 4.65
C ASP A 118 -1.41 -10.93 4.34
N HIS A 119 -1.95 -10.87 3.12
CA HIS A 119 -3.05 -11.71 2.66
C HIS A 119 -2.60 -12.82 1.71
N VAL A 120 -1.43 -12.69 1.08
CA VAL A 120 -0.97 -13.62 0.04
C VAL A 120 0.34 -14.35 0.38
N GLY A 121 1.09 -13.83 1.35
CA GLY A 121 2.49 -14.19 1.59
C GLY A 121 2.70 -15.62 2.08
N GLY A 122 1.69 -16.25 2.67
CA GLY A 122 1.75 -17.61 3.18
C GLY A 122 1.15 -18.70 2.30
N ALA A 123 0.80 -18.40 1.04
CA ALA A 123 -0.03 -19.28 0.21
C ALA A 123 0.50 -20.71 0.02
N THR A 124 1.82 -20.89 -0.05
CA THR A 124 2.46 -22.22 -0.20
C THR A 124 2.10 -23.22 0.90
N VAL A 125 1.68 -22.76 2.08
CA VAL A 125 1.29 -23.62 3.23
C VAL A 125 -0.12 -24.20 3.08
N TRP A 126 -0.96 -23.51 2.33
CA TRP A 126 -2.37 -23.84 2.12
C TRP A 126 -2.61 -24.68 0.88
N VAL A 127 -1.72 -24.55 -0.12
CA VAL A 127 -1.90 -25.14 -1.45
C VAL A 127 -1.32 -26.55 -1.51
N GLN A 128 -2.17 -27.48 -1.95
CA GLN A 128 -1.86 -28.87 -2.29
C GLN A 128 -2.34 -29.18 -3.72
N GLU A 129 -2.04 -30.37 -4.24
CA GLU A 129 -2.50 -30.77 -5.57
C GLU A 129 -4.02 -30.62 -5.72
N GLY A 130 -4.47 -29.97 -6.79
CA GLY A 130 -5.87 -29.69 -7.05
C GLY A 130 -6.48 -28.51 -6.28
N THR A 131 -5.71 -27.79 -5.44
CA THR A 131 -6.22 -26.57 -4.78
C THR A 131 -6.39 -25.44 -5.79
N GLN A 132 -7.56 -24.84 -5.82
CA GLN A 132 -7.82 -23.64 -6.63
C GLN A 132 -7.40 -22.39 -5.86
N ILE A 133 -6.77 -21.43 -6.54
CA ILE A 133 -6.41 -20.13 -5.96
C ILE A 133 -7.23 -19.08 -6.70
N TRP A 134 -8.13 -18.41 -5.98
CA TRP A 134 -9.08 -17.44 -6.52
C TRP A 134 -8.70 -16.01 -6.14
N ALA A 135 -8.77 -15.11 -7.10
CA ALA A 135 -8.64 -13.66 -6.90
C ALA A 135 -9.43 -12.90 -7.98
N THR A 136 -9.47 -11.57 -7.91
CA THR A 136 -9.97 -10.75 -9.04
C THR A 136 -8.97 -10.77 -10.21
N GLU A 137 -9.43 -10.43 -11.41
CA GLU A 137 -8.55 -10.23 -12.58
C GLU A 137 -7.51 -9.13 -12.36
N GLY A 138 -7.79 -8.15 -11.48
CA GLY A 138 -6.87 -7.07 -11.13
C GLY A 138 -5.64 -7.49 -10.32
N PHE A 139 -5.64 -8.70 -9.74
CA PHE A 139 -4.62 -9.17 -8.78
C PHE A 139 -3.19 -8.99 -9.29
N SER A 140 -2.88 -9.55 -10.47
CA SER A 140 -1.52 -9.59 -10.99
C SER A 140 -0.98 -8.18 -11.25
N GLN A 141 -1.82 -7.31 -11.82
CA GLN A 141 -1.44 -5.93 -12.11
C GLN A 141 -1.18 -5.16 -10.81
N HIS A 142 -2.04 -5.29 -9.81
CA HIS A 142 -1.88 -4.59 -8.54
C HIS A 142 -0.66 -5.07 -7.75
N LEU A 143 -0.49 -6.39 -7.61
CA LEU A 143 0.67 -7.01 -6.95
C LEU A 143 1.99 -6.48 -7.53
N LEU A 144 2.09 -6.43 -8.86
CA LEU A 144 3.31 -6.05 -9.54
C LEU A 144 3.52 -4.53 -9.54
N LYS A 145 2.45 -3.74 -9.59
CA LYS A 145 2.54 -2.28 -9.41
C LYS A 145 3.09 -1.92 -8.03
N GLN A 146 2.60 -2.59 -6.99
CA GLN A 146 2.99 -2.37 -5.60
C GLN A 146 4.45 -2.81 -5.34
N TYR A 147 4.84 -3.98 -5.83
CA TYR A 147 6.13 -4.59 -5.46
C TYR A 147 7.20 -4.56 -6.56
N GLY A 148 6.90 -3.95 -7.71
CA GLY A 148 7.81 -3.82 -8.85
C GLY A 148 8.56 -2.49 -8.90
N LEU A 149 7.89 -1.41 -9.32
CA LEU A 149 8.52 -0.14 -9.73
C LEU A 149 9.09 0.67 -8.55
N PHE A 150 8.31 0.87 -7.49
CA PHE A 150 8.69 1.71 -6.35
C PHE A 150 9.19 0.89 -5.14
N ARG A 151 9.60 -0.36 -5.36
CA ARG A 151 9.88 -1.37 -4.33
C ARG A 151 10.76 -0.86 -3.18
N GLU A 152 11.89 -0.22 -3.48
CA GLU A 152 12.85 0.22 -2.45
C GLU A 152 12.35 1.44 -1.67
N ALA A 153 11.65 2.36 -2.35
CA ALA A 153 11.03 3.51 -1.70
C ALA A 153 9.90 3.05 -0.76
N GLU A 154 9.01 2.17 -1.25
CA GLU A 154 7.94 1.58 -0.45
C GLU A 154 8.48 0.75 0.71
N LYS A 155 9.50 -0.08 0.48
CA LYS A 155 10.14 -0.86 1.54
C LYS A 155 10.68 0.04 2.65
N ARG A 156 11.47 1.06 2.31
CA ARG A 156 12.07 1.96 3.31
C ARG A 156 11.02 2.72 4.11
N ARG A 157 9.97 3.22 3.44
CA ARG A 157 8.87 3.93 4.10
C ARG A 157 8.01 2.97 4.94
N GLY A 158 7.85 1.73 4.50
CA GLY A 158 7.13 0.68 5.22
C GLY A 158 7.80 0.30 6.52
N LEU A 159 9.14 0.15 6.53
CA LEU A 159 9.90 -0.11 7.74
C LEU A 159 9.65 0.97 8.81
N LYS A 160 9.49 2.22 8.36
CA LYS A 160 9.13 3.35 9.23
C LYS A 160 7.69 3.29 9.72
N GLN A 161 6.74 3.12 8.80
CA GLN A 161 5.32 3.05 9.15
C GLN A 161 5.03 2.01 10.24
N PHE A 162 5.65 0.83 10.16
CA PHE A 162 5.46 -0.25 11.12
C PHE A 162 6.41 -0.21 12.32
N GLY A 163 7.34 0.75 12.36
CA GLY A 163 8.28 0.92 13.47
C GLY A 163 9.11 -0.33 13.75
N MET A 164 9.76 -0.93 12.74
CA MET A 164 10.32 -2.28 12.85
C MET A 164 11.36 -2.47 13.98
N ARG A 165 12.09 -1.42 14.38
CA ARG A 165 13.05 -1.47 15.51
C ARG A 165 12.51 -0.89 16.81
N VAL A 166 11.27 -0.41 16.80
CA VAL A 166 10.62 0.18 17.97
C VAL A 166 10.19 -0.94 18.93
N ASP A 167 10.28 -0.68 20.23
CA ASP A 167 9.87 -1.63 21.26
C ASP A 167 8.35 -1.69 21.41
N LEU A 168 7.84 -2.82 21.93
CA LEU A 168 6.39 -3.04 22.09
C LEU A 168 5.73 -2.17 23.18
N GLN A 169 6.50 -1.57 24.10
CA GLN A 169 5.91 -0.65 25.08
C GLN A 169 5.55 0.68 24.41
N SER A 170 6.43 1.14 23.52
CA SER A 170 6.27 2.36 22.73
C SER A 170 5.32 2.19 21.54
N LEU A 171 5.31 1.02 20.89
CA LEU A 171 4.43 0.71 19.76
C LEU A 171 3.87 -0.73 19.90
N PRO A 172 2.76 -0.93 20.63
CA PRO A 172 2.29 -2.25 21.03
C PRO A 172 1.75 -3.13 19.89
N CYS A 173 1.16 -2.51 18.86
CA CYS A 173 0.65 -3.19 17.67
C CYS A 173 0.55 -2.19 16.50
N SER A 174 0.07 -2.65 15.34
CA SER A 174 -0.16 -1.83 14.13
C SER A 174 -1.56 -1.20 14.07
N ALA A 175 -2.29 -1.13 15.18
CA ALA A 175 -3.73 -0.80 15.32
C ALA A 175 -4.72 -1.76 14.64
N ILE A 176 -4.38 -2.30 13.47
CA ILE A 176 -5.20 -3.26 12.71
C ILE A 176 -4.80 -4.73 12.97
N GLY A 177 -3.61 -4.96 13.51
CA GLY A 177 -3.11 -6.28 13.88
C GLY A 177 -1.81 -6.18 14.68
N PRO A 178 -1.19 -7.31 15.07
CA PRO A 178 0.18 -7.35 15.57
C PRO A 178 1.16 -6.64 14.63
N ARG A 179 2.35 -6.28 15.14
CA ARG A 179 3.40 -5.75 14.26
C ARG A 179 3.92 -6.84 13.34
N PRO A 180 4.29 -6.50 12.09
CA PRO A 180 4.93 -7.45 11.19
C PRO A 180 6.15 -8.12 11.83
N ASP A 181 6.29 -9.43 11.63
CA ASP A 181 7.45 -10.19 12.11
C ASP A 181 8.56 -10.16 11.05
N MET A 182 9.65 -9.43 11.35
CA MET A 182 10.80 -9.27 10.47
C MET A 182 11.48 -10.58 10.09
N GLU A 183 11.53 -11.55 11.01
CA GLU A 183 12.16 -12.84 10.75
C GLU A 183 11.26 -13.66 9.83
N ALA A 184 9.96 -13.70 10.13
CA ALA A 184 8.99 -14.39 9.31
C ALA A 184 8.90 -13.82 7.88
N MET A 185 9.15 -12.52 7.69
CA MET A 185 9.16 -11.85 6.39
C MET A 185 10.41 -12.11 5.53
N GLN A 186 11.37 -12.93 5.99
CA GLN A 186 12.53 -13.34 5.18
C GLN A 186 12.19 -14.40 4.13
N GLU A 187 11.01 -15.02 4.24
CA GLU A 187 10.46 -15.99 3.28
C GLU A 187 9.15 -15.44 2.71
N THR A 188 8.93 -15.60 1.40
CA THR A 188 7.62 -15.35 0.78
C THR A 188 7.13 -16.57 0.03
N GLY A 189 5.90 -16.97 0.36
CA GLY A 189 5.16 -18.08 -0.24
C GLY A 189 3.98 -17.60 -1.07
N VAL A 190 4.05 -16.41 -1.68
CA VAL A 190 3.04 -15.95 -2.64
C VAL A 190 2.94 -16.95 -3.79
N LEU A 191 1.71 -17.20 -4.26
CA LEU A 191 1.43 -17.97 -5.48
C LEU A 191 0.41 -17.17 -6.31
N PHE A 192 0.56 -17.16 -7.63
CA PHE A 192 -0.42 -16.53 -8.52
C PHE A 192 -1.76 -17.27 -8.49
N PRO A 193 -2.89 -16.56 -8.68
CA PRO A 193 -4.20 -17.20 -8.78
C PRO A 193 -4.27 -18.15 -9.97
N THR A 194 -4.89 -19.31 -9.77
CA THR A 194 -5.20 -20.25 -10.85
C THR A 194 -6.55 -19.95 -11.49
N HIS A 195 -7.40 -19.19 -10.79
CA HIS A 195 -8.71 -18.75 -11.23
C HIS A 195 -8.88 -17.26 -10.92
N THR A 196 -9.27 -16.49 -11.92
CA THR A 196 -9.60 -15.07 -11.75
C THR A 196 -11.01 -14.78 -12.25
N PHE A 197 -11.61 -13.71 -11.76
CA PHE A 197 -12.91 -13.22 -12.22
C PHE A 197 -13.00 -11.71 -12.17
N SER A 198 -13.98 -11.16 -12.88
CA SER A 198 -14.44 -9.77 -12.77
C SER A 198 -15.92 -9.74 -12.37
N GLY A 199 -16.34 -8.69 -11.66
CA GLY A 199 -17.70 -8.49 -11.18
C GLY A 199 -18.09 -9.40 -10.02
N GLN A 200 -18.67 -10.57 -10.32
CA GLN A 200 -19.10 -11.52 -9.29
C GLN A 200 -18.97 -12.97 -9.77
N ARG A 201 -18.68 -13.87 -8.84
CA ARG A 201 -18.57 -15.31 -9.08
C ARG A 201 -19.19 -16.09 -7.94
N GLU A 202 -19.91 -17.15 -8.25
CA GLU A 202 -20.37 -18.11 -7.25
C GLU A 202 -19.42 -19.31 -7.21
N LEU A 203 -18.99 -19.69 -6.00
CA LEU A 203 -18.31 -20.94 -5.71
C LEU A 203 -19.27 -21.86 -4.97
N LEU A 204 -19.52 -23.03 -5.54
CA LEU A 204 -20.28 -24.10 -4.91
C LEU A 204 -19.32 -25.22 -4.51
N VAL A 205 -19.16 -25.46 -3.21
CA VAL A 205 -18.28 -26.51 -2.68
C VAL A 205 -19.01 -27.24 -1.56
N GLY A 206 -19.17 -28.57 -1.68
CA GLY A 206 -19.86 -29.38 -0.67
C GLY A 206 -21.26 -28.88 -0.30
N GLY A 207 -22.00 -28.35 -1.28
CA GLY A 207 -23.37 -27.83 -1.12
C GLY A 207 -23.47 -26.42 -0.51
N LEU A 208 -22.34 -25.79 -0.14
CA LEU A 208 -22.30 -24.40 0.34
C LEU A 208 -22.06 -23.44 -0.83
N SER A 209 -22.94 -22.46 -0.99
CA SER A 209 -22.76 -21.37 -1.97
C SER A 209 -22.03 -20.21 -1.33
N ILE A 210 -20.93 -19.79 -1.96
CA ILE A 210 -20.09 -18.68 -1.53
C ILE A 210 -19.98 -17.71 -2.70
N HIS A 211 -20.48 -16.50 -2.51
CA HIS A 211 -20.42 -15.47 -3.53
C HIS A 211 -19.12 -14.68 -3.35
N LEU A 212 -18.30 -14.60 -4.38
CA LEU A 212 -17.16 -13.70 -4.49
C LEU A 212 -17.61 -12.45 -5.25
N LEU A 213 -17.41 -11.27 -4.66
CA LEU A 213 -17.85 -10.01 -5.24
C LEU A 213 -16.67 -9.06 -5.28
N GLU A 214 -16.34 -8.59 -6.47
CA GLU A 214 -15.38 -7.51 -6.65
C GLU A 214 -15.89 -6.25 -5.93
N ALA A 215 -14.98 -5.64 -5.17
CA ALA A 215 -15.30 -4.60 -4.19
C ALA A 215 -14.10 -3.67 -4.02
N HIS A 216 -13.83 -2.83 -5.02
CA HIS A 216 -12.73 -1.87 -4.95
C HIS A 216 -12.86 -0.96 -3.73
N GLY A 217 -11.73 -0.67 -3.09
CA GLY A 217 -11.71 0.19 -1.91
C GLY A 217 -10.31 0.31 -1.35
N GLU A 218 -9.93 -0.64 -0.49
CA GLU A 218 -8.55 -0.73 -0.01
C GLU A 218 -7.63 -0.85 -1.23
N THR A 219 -7.74 -1.89 -2.04
CA THR A 219 -7.03 -1.95 -3.33
C THR A 219 -8.00 -1.88 -4.50
N HIS A 220 -7.42 -1.77 -5.70
CA HIS A 220 -8.18 -1.89 -6.94
C HIS A 220 -8.52 -3.36 -7.26
N ASP A 221 -7.79 -4.34 -6.72
CA ASP A 221 -8.03 -5.77 -6.95
C ASP A 221 -8.86 -6.43 -5.84
N HIS A 222 -9.49 -5.63 -4.97
CA HIS A 222 -10.15 -6.10 -3.76
C HIS A 222 -11.49 -6.81 -4.04
N LEU A 223 -11.78 -7.85 -3.26
CA LEU A 223 -13.07 -8.54 -3.21
C LEU A 223 -13.54 -8.80 -1.77
N PHE A 224 -14.84 -8.98 -1.60
CA PHE A 224 -15.42 -9.58 -0.39
C PHE A 224 -16.15 -10.89 -0.72
N LEU A 225 -16.40 -11.70 0.31
CA LEU A 225 -17.15 -12.94 0.21
C LEU A 225 -18.46 -12.85 0.98
N TRP A 226 -19.55 -13.35 0.40
CA TRP A 226 -20.84 -13.48 1.05
C TRP A 226 -21.30 -14.94 1.08
N ILE A 227 -21.67 -15.43 2.27
CA ILE A 227 -22.18 -16.79 2.47
C ILE A 227 -23.65 -16.68 2.92
N PRO A 228 -24.63 -16.76 1.99
CA PRO A 228 -26.04 -16.51 2.31
C PRO A 228 -26.59 -17.41 3.42
N GLN A 229 -26.23 -18.69 3.41
CA GLN A 229 -26.70 -19.70 4.36
C GLN A 229 -26.24 -19.41 5.80
N GLU A 230 -25.04 -18.85 5.94
CA GLU A 230 -24.45 -18.48 7.23
C GLU A 230 -24.75 -17.02 7.62
N LYS A 231 -25.28 -16.22 6.67
CA LYS A 231 -25.39 -14.77 6.75
C LYS A 231 -24.07 -14.10 7.17
N THR A 232 -22.97 -14.64 6.68
CA THR A 232 -21.60 -14.22 7.01
C THR A 232 -20.96 -13.49 5.83
N LEU A 233 -20.47 -12.28 6.10
CA LEU A 233 -19.73 -11.44 5.16
C LEU A 233 -18.26 -11.40 5.58
N LEU A 234 -17.35 -11.85 4.71
CA LEU A 234 -15.91 -11.66 4.88
C LEU A 234 -15.48 -10.47 4.01
N CYS A 235 -15.24 -9.31 4.62
CA CYS A 235 -15.12 -8.04 3.91
C CYS A 235 -13.69 -7.66 3.49
N GLY A 236 -12.70 -8.52 3.75
CA GLY A 236 -11.29 -8.16 3.64
C GLY A 236 -11.02 -6.83 4.36
N ASP A 237 -10.17 -5.99 3.78
CA ASP A 237 -9.79 -4.71 4.38
C ASP A 237 -10.68 -3.52 4.03
N ASN A 238 -11.81 -3.74 3.36
CA ASN A 238 -12.77 -2.66 3.16
C ASN A 238 -13.45 -2.22 4.46
N PHE A 239 -13.31 -3.01 5.53
CA PHE A 239 -13.64 -2.62 6.89
C PHE A 239 -12.65 -3.25 7.89
N TYR A 240 -12.26 -2.46 8.89
CA TYR A 240 -11.60 -2.89 10.12
C TYR A 240 -11.86 -1.83 11.21
N TRP A 241 -11.55 -2.12 12.47
CA TRP A 241 -11.84 -1.21 13.59
C TRP A 241 -10.89 0.01 13.68
N SER A 242 -10.79 0.86 12.65
CA SER A 242 -10.09 2.15 12.66
C SER A 242 -10.39 2.92 11.37
N PHE A 243 -10.35 4.25 11.38
CA PHE A 243 -10.46 5.05 10.15
C PHE A 243 -9.41 4.59 9.13
N PRO A 244 -9.79 4.37 7.85
CA PRO A 244 -8.90 3.72 6.90
C PRO A 244 -7.80 4.62 6.38
N ASN A 245 -6.72 3.99 5.93
CA ASN A 245 -5.75 4.66 5.07
C ASN A 245 -6.36 4.90 3.67
N LEU A 246 -6.98 6.06 3.44
CA LEU A 246 -7.23 6.54 2.06
C LEU A 246 -5.92 6.93 1.34
N TYR A 247 -4.85 7.08 2.13
CA TYR A 247 -3.47 7.02 1.70
C TYR A 247 -2.60 6.47 2.83
N THR A 248 -1.70 5.56 2.50
CA THR A 248 -0.75 4.97 3.44
C THR A 248 0.59 5.70 3.40
N LEU A 249 1.20 5.96 4.56
CA LEU A 249 2.48 6.67 4.67
C LEU A 249 3.64 5.90 4.01
N ARG A 250 3.50 4.59 3.81
CA ARG A 250 4.41 3.76 3.02
C ARG A 250 4.46 4.19 1.55
N GLY A 251 3.39 4.81 1.06
CA GLY A 251 3.22 5.25 -0.32
C GLY A 251 2.73 4.13 -1.19
N THR A 252 1.53 4.29 -1.75
CA THR A 252 0.94 3.36 -2.72
C THR A 252 0.18 4.18 -3.76
N SER A 253 -0.40 3.48 -4.73
CA SER A 253 -1.39 4.10 -5.62
C SER A 253 -2.53 4.76 -4.83
N PRO A 254 -3.14 5.82 -5.38
CA PRO A 254 -4.40 6.37 -4.91
C PRO A 254 -5.42 5.28 -4.57
N ARG A 255 -6.08 5.36 -3.42
CA ARG A 255 -7.21 4.49 -3.10
C ARG A 255 -8.44 4.94 -3.89
N PRO A 256 -9.24 4.05 -4.50
CA PRO A 256 -10.46 4.42 -5.22
C PRO A 256 -11.59 4.76 -4.22
N VAL A 257 -11.58 5.98 -3.68
CA VAL A 257 -12.47 6.40 -2.58
C VAL A 257 -13.96 6.27 -2.92
N ASP A 258 -14.36 6.68 -4.13
CA ASP A 258 -15.75 6.59 -4.57
C ASP A 258 -16.22 5.14 -4.74
N ASP A 259 -15.33 4.25 -5.16
CA ASP A 259 -15.65 2.83 -5.27
C ASP A 259 -15.67 2.17 -3.88
N TRP A 260 -14.83 2.61 -2.94
CA TRP A 260 -14.87 2.14 -1.56
C TRP A 260 -16.24 2.43 -0.91
N ILE A 261 -16.75 3.65 -1.11
CA ILE A 261 -18.09 4.04 -0.64
C ILE A 261 -19.17 3.11 -1.23
N GLN A 262 -19.11 2.81 -2.53
CA GLN A 262 -20.03 1.90 -3.20
C GLN A 262 -19.92 0.45 -2.69
N SER A 263 -18.69 -0.03 -2.46
CA SER A 263 -18.41 -1.34 -1.89
C SER A 263 -19.00 -1.48 -0.49
N LEU A 264 -18.89 -0.44 0.35
CA LEU A 264 -19.52 -0.40 1.67
C LEU A 264 -21.05 -0.41 1.62
N ASP A 265 -21.65 0.32 0.69
CA ASP A 265 -23.10 0.27 0.47
C ASP A 265 -23.56 -1.11 -0.02
N ARG A 266 -22.79 -1.77 -0.89
CA ARG A 266 -23.05 -3.14 -1.35
C ARG A 266 -22.97 -4.13 -0.20
N MET A 267 -21.93 -4.07 0.62
CA MET A 267 -21.76 -4.89 1.83
C MET A 267 -22.93 -4.72 2.80
N ARG A 268 -23.32 -3.48 3.09
CA ARG A 268 -24.45 -3.16 3.97
C ARG A 268 -25.78 -3.70 3.45
N SER A 269 -25.98 -3.71 2.13
CA SER A 269 -27.21 -4.21 1.49
C SER A 269 -27.46 -5.71 1.70
N LEU A 270 -26.43 -6.50 2.03
CA LEU A 270 -26.53 -7.94 2.23
C LEU A 270 -27.23 -8.31 3.54
N GLY A 271 -27.28 -7.38 4.51
CA GLY A 271 -27.92 -7.62 5.81
C GLY A 271 -27.28 -8.77 6.60
N ALA A 272 -25.94 -8.82 6.62
CA ALA A 272 -25.14 -9.82 7.32
C ALA A 272 -25.44 -9.88 8.82
N GLU A 273 -25.42 -11.07 9.41
CA GLU A 273 -25.48 -11.29 10.86
C GLU A 273 -24.08 -11.44 11.48
N HIS A 274 -23.08 -11.74 10.63
CA HIS A 274 -21.67 -11.84 11.00
C HIS A 274 -20.81 -11.09 9.97
N LEU A 275 -19.93 -10.21 10.44
CA LEU A 275 -18.96 -9.48 9.63
C LEU A 275 -17.54 -9.86 10.06
N VAL A 276 -16.76 -10.40 9.12
CA VAL A 276 -15.38 -10.83 9.32
C VAL A 276 -14.44 -9.92 8.52
N PRO A 277 -13.72 -9.00 9.19
CA PRO A 277 -12.71 -8.19 8.55
C PRO A 277 -11.39 -8.93 8.31
N GLY A 278 -10.63 -8.48 7.32
CA GLY A 278 -9.26 -8.95 7.05
C GLY A 278 -8.28 -8.60 8.18
N HIS A 279 -8.66 -7.66 9.04
CA HIS A 279 -7.92 -7.22 10.21
C HIS A 279 -8.85 -7.02 11.40
N THR A 280 -8.35 -7.05 12.63
CA THR A 280 -9.13 -6.84 13.87
C THR A 280 -10.28 -7.83 14.08
N ARG A 281 -10.99 -7.73 15.20
CA ARG A 281 -12.02 -8.71 15.59
C ARG A 281 -13.30 -8.66 14.72
N PRO A 282 -14.02 -9.79 14.57
CA PRO A 282 -15.34 -9.84 13.95
C PRO A 282 -16.40 -8.98 14.66
N LEU A 283 -17.49 -8.71 13.95
CA LEU A 283 -18.69 -8.04 14.46
C LEU A 283 -19.93 -8.90 14.21
N HIS A 284 -20.89 -8.86 15.14
CA HIS A 284 -22.11 -9.67 15.11
C HIS A 284 -23.36 -8.80 15.28
N GLY A 285 -24.48 -9.30 14.76
CA GLY A 285 -25.78 -8.66 14.86
C GLY A 285 -26.07 -7.77 13.67
N LYS A 286 -27.19 -8.05 12.98
CA LYS A 286 -27.54 -7.42 11.71
C LYS A 286 -27.66 -5.91 11.80
N GLU A 287 -28.37 -5.41 12.81
CA GLU A 287 -28.61 -3.98 13.02
C GLU A 287 -27.32 -3.26 13.38
N GLU A 288 -26.48 -3.89 14.19
CA GLU A 288 -25.18 -3.35 14.61
C GLU A 288 -24.22 -3.27 13.43
N ILE A 289 -24.10 -4.34 12.64
CA ILE A 289 -23.29 -4.36 11.42
C ILE A 289 -23.75 -3.29 10.44
N ALA A 290 -25.07 -3.18 10.21
CA ALA A 290 -25.62 -2.17 9.31
C ALA A 290 -25.32 -0.74 9.79
N ARG A 291 -25.37 -0.49 11.11
CA ARG A 291 -25.01 0.80 11.71
C ARG A 291 -23.53 1.10 11.54
N VAL A 292 -22.66 0.17 11.95
CA VAL A 292 -21.19 0.35 11.90
C VAL A 292 -20.71 0.58 10.47
N LEU A 293 -21.18 -0.22 9.50
CA LEU A 293 -20.82 -0.04 8.09
C LEU A 293 -21.33 1.29 7.53
N ARG A 294 -22.54 1.74 7.93
CA ARG A 294 -23.06 3.05 7.55
C ARG A 294 -22.18 4.18 8.07
N ASP A 295 -21.85 4.17 9.37
CA ASP A 295 -21.05 5.25 9.98
C ASP A 295 -19.60 5.26 9.47
N TYR A 296 -19.03 4.10 9.15
CA TYR A 296 -17.71 3.99 8.52
C TYR A 296 -17.71 4.56 7.09
N ARG A 297 -18.72 4.20 6.29
CA ARG A 297 -18.94 4.69 4.94
C ARG A 297 -19.20 6.20 4.90
N ASP A 298 -19.99 6.71 5.85
CA ASP A 298 -20.29 8.13 5.97
C ASP A 298 -19.05 8.94 6.39
N ALA A 299 -18.14 8.38 7.19
CA ALA A 299 -16.87 9.03 7.51
C ALA A 299 -15.97 9.20 6.29
N ILE A 300 -15.86 8.17 5.43
CA ILE A 300 -15.11 8.24 4.18
C ILE A 300 -15.74 9.28 3.23
N GLN A 301 -17.06 9.20 3.02
CA GLN A 301 -17.74 10.17 2.16
C GLN A 301 -17.61 11.60 2.70
N TRP A 302 -17.73 11.80 4.02
CA TRP A 302 -17.62 13.13 4.62
C TRP A 302 -16.28 13.80 4.27
N VAL A 303 -15.17 13.10 4.45
CA VAL A 303 -13.83 13.64 4.12
C VAL A 303 -13.76 13.96 2.63
N ARG A 304 -14.18 13.04 1.77
CA ARG A 304 -14.20 13.22 0.31
C ARG A 304 -15.01 14.44 -0.11
N ASP A 305 -16.21 14.58 0.43
CA ASP A 305 -17.11 15.69 0.10
C ASP A 305 -16.61 17.03 0.64
N GLU A 306 -16.03 17.07 1.83
CA GLU A 306 -15.44 18.30 2.39
C GLU A 306 -14.23 18.76 1.58
N VAL A 307 -13.39 17.83 1.09
CA VAL A 307 -12.29 18.17 0.18
C VAL A 307 -12.83 18.79 -1.10
N VAL A 308 -13.82 18.17 -1.74
CA VAL A 308 -14.43 18.69 -2.98
C VAL A 308 -15.07 20.06 -2.73
N ARG A 309 -15.85 20.21 -1.67
CA ARG A 309 -16.49 21.48 -1.30
C ARG A 309 -15.45 22.57 -1.02
N GLY A 310 -14.37 22.24 -0.33
CA GLY A 310 -13.29 23.16 0.00
C GLY A 310 -12.45 23.58 -1.20
N ALA A 311 -12.04 22.63 -2.05
CA ALA A 311 -11.30 22.90 -3.26
C ALA A 311 -12.11 23.76 -4.26
N ASN A 312 -13.41 23.50 -4.40
CA ASN A 312 -14.30 24.33 -5.22
C ASN A 312 -14.49 25.76 -4.67
N ARG A 313 -14.17 26.00 -3.40
CA ARG A 313 -14.08 27.36 -2.81
C ARG A 313 -12.70 28.00 -2.96
N GLY A 314 -11.75 27.33 -3.61
CA GLY A 314 -10.38 27.80 -3.82
C GLY A 314 -9.45 27.61 -2.61
N LEU A 315 -9.83 26.76 -1.64
CA LEU A 315 -8.94 26.43 -0.52
C LEU A 315 -7.86 25.46 -0.97
N ASP A 316 -6.63 25.71 -0.52
CA ASP A 316 -5.49 24.85 -0.83
C ASP A 316 -5.46 23.57 0.03
N MET A 317 -4.68 22.59 -0.43
CA MET A 317 -4.55 21.28 0.21
C MET A 317 -4.14 21.36 1.69
N ASP A 318 -3.19 22.24 2.04
CA ASP A 318 -2.68 22.34 3.41
C ASP A 318 -3.76 22.91 4.33
N THR A 319 -4.45 23.96 3.88
CA THR A 319 -5.60 24.57 4.59
C THR A 319 -6.70 23.55 4.81
N LEU A 320 -7.03 22.73 3.81
CA LEU A 320 -8.05 21.68 3.94
C LEU A 320 -7.63 20.59 4.92
N ALA A 321 -6.37 20.13 4.85
CA ALA A 321 -5.85 19.12 5.77
C ALA A 321 -5.84 19.62 7.21
N GLU A 322 -5.57 20.91 7.43
CA GLU A 322 -5.59 21.54 8.74
C GLU A 322 -7.01 21.70 9.31
N THR A 323 -8.02 21.95 8.46
CA THR A 323 -9.37 22.34 8.91
C THR A 323 -10.40 21.23 8.89
N ILE A 324 -10.31 20.26 7.97
CA ILE A 324 -11.31 19.18 7.86
C ILE A 324 -11.14 18.20 9.03
N ARG A 325 -12.24 17.95 9.73
CA ARG A 325 -12.37 16.94 10.79
C ARG A 325 -13.67 16.17 10.59
N LEU A 326 -13.73 14.94 11.11
CA LEU A 326 -14.99 14.21 11.18
C LEU A 326 -15.97 14.93 12.13
N PRO A 327 -17.27 14.98 11.82
CA PRO A 327 -18.26 15.51 12.75
C PRO A 327 -18.34 14.62 13.99
N GLN A 328 -18.73 15.18 15.14
CA GLN A 328 -18.65 14.51 16.45
C GLN A 328 -19.34 13.13 16.49
N HIS A 329 -20.48 12.98 15.79
CA HIS A 329 -21.22 11.72 15.73
C HIS A 329 -20.50 10.61 14.95
N LEU A 330 -19.52 10.95 14.11
CA LEU A 330 -18.66 9.98 13.43
C LEU A 330 -17.32 9.83 14.15
N ALA A 331 -16.72 10.93 14.61
CA ALA A 331 -15.42 10.94 15.30
C ALA A 331 -15.44 10.19 16.64
N GLY A 332 -16.61 10.10 17.29
CA GLY A 332 -16.77 9.39 18.57
C GLY A 332 -16.78 7.86 18.43
N GLU A 333 -17.01 7.35 17.23
CA GLU A 333 -17.24 5.92 16.97
C GLU A 333 -15.92 5.12 16.90
N PRO A 334 -15.84 3.90 17.49
CA PRO A 334 -14.60 3.13 17.51
C PRO A 334 -14.00 2.84 16.12
N GLN A 335 -14.83 2.53 15.13
CA GLN A 335 -14.42 2.24 13.76
C GLN A 335 -13.87 3.46 13.00
N ASN A 336 -14.07 4.66 13.52
CA ASN A 336 -13.64 5.91 12.90
C ASN A 336 -12.47 6.58 13.65
N ARG A 337 -11.89 5.90 14.64
CA ARG A 337 -10.70 6.41 15.33
C ARG A 337 -9.50 6.38 14.39
N GLU A 338 -8.77 7.49 14.34
CA GLU A 338 -7.61 7.71 13.47
C GLU A 338 -6.33 7.01 13.99
N LEU A 339 -6.43 5.72 14.30
CA LEU A 339 -5.35 4.91 14.86
C LEU A 339 -4.50 4.22 13.79
N TYR A 340 -5.01 4.08 12.58
CA TYR A 340 -4.28 3.56 11.42
C TYR A 340 -4.24 4.59 10.29
N GLY A 341 -5.40 4.90 9.70
CA GLY A 341 -5.57 6.06 8.83
C GLY A 341 -5.74 7.36 9.60
N GLN A 342 -5.57 8.47 8.89
CA GLN A 342 -5.73 9.82 9.43
C GLN A 342 -6.44 10.72 8.39
N VAL A 343 -7.30 11.61 8.87
CA VAL A 343 -8.15 12.46 8.04
C VAL A 343 -7.32 13.45 7.23
N ASP A 344 -6.35 14.12 7.85
CA ASP A 344 -5.49 15.10 7.18
C ASP A 344 -4.65 14.47 6.04
N TRP A 345 -4.14 13.25 6.22
CA TRP A 345 -3.44 12.51 5.17
C TRP A 345 -4.38 12.13 4.04
N SER A 346 -5.59 11.73 4.40
CA SER A 346 -6.64 11.37 3.45
C SER A 346 -7.10 12.58 2.64
N VAL A 347 -7.21 13.75 3.26
CA VAL A 347 -7.50 15.03 2.58
C VAL A 347 -6.44 15.33 1.54
N LYS A 348 -5.15 15.25 1.92
CA LYS A 348 -4.03 15.48 0.99
C LYS A 348 -4.07 14.53 -0.18
N ALA A 349 -4.38 13.26 0.08
CA ALA A 349 -4.50 12.25 -0.96
C ALA A 349 -5.67 12.53 -1.91
N ILE A 350 -6.88 12.74 -1.39
CA ILE A 350 -8.06 13.04 -2.21
C ILE A 350 -7.81 14.28 -3.08
N TYR A 351 -7.25 15.35 -2.49
CA TYR A 351 -6.92 16.56 -3.25
C TYR A 351 -5.91 16.25 -4.36
N THR A 352 -4.76 15.64 -4.01
CA THR A 352 -3.67 15.36 -4.96
C THR A 352 -4.10 14.43 -6.08
N ASN A 353 -4.93 13.43 -5.77
CA ASN A 353 -5.37 12.43 -6.73
C ASN A 353 -6.37 12.98 -7.76
N ASN A 354 -7.07 14.07 -7.43
CA ASN A 354 -8.05 14.70 -8.31
C ASN A 354 -7.54 15.98 -8.99
N LEU A 355 -6.72 16.78 -8.30
CA LEU A 355 -6.28 18.10 -8.76
C LEU A 355 -4.75 18.21 -8.93
N GLY A 356 -4.00 17.19 -8.51
CA GLY A 356 -2.54 17.22 -8.52
C GLY A 356 -1.94 18.05 -7.38
N TRP A 357 -0.66 18.37 -7.52
CA TRP A 357 0.13 19.10 -6.52
C TRP A 357 -0.12 20.61 -6.51
N PHE A 358 -0.64 21.17 -7.61
CA PHE A 358 -0.74 22.61 -7.82
C PHE A 358 -2.10 23.15 -7.34
N ASP A 359 -2.05 24.10 -6.42
CA ASP A 359 -3.24 24.70 -5.79
C ASP A 359 -3.74 25.99 -6.45
N GLY A 360 -3.21 26.35 -7.62
CA GLY A 360 -3.61 27.55 -8.36
C GLY A 360 -2.85 28.83 -8.00
N ARG A 361 -2.03 28.85 -6.93
CA ARG A 361 -1.28 30.05 -6.54
C ARG A 361 -0.08 30.28 -7.44
N ALA A 362 -0.07 31.39 -8.19
CA ALA A 362 0.95 31.71 -9.19
C ALA A 362 2.41 31.62 -8.68
N HIS A 363 2.67 32.03 -7.42
CA HIS A 363 4.02 31.98 -6.83
C HIS A 363 4.52 30.54 -6.58
N ARG A 364 3.66 29.52 -6.63
CA ARG A 364 4.00 28.11 -6.49
C ARG A 364 4.27 27.40 -7.83
N VAL A 365 4.08 28.06 -8.97
CA VAL A 365 4.32 27.45 -10.29
C VAL A 365 5.81 27.26 -10.56
N HIS A 366 6.63 28.24 -10.16
CA HIS A 366 8.08 28.23 -10.34
C HIS A 366 8.79 28.58 -9.03
N PRO A 367 8.72 27.70 -8.02
CA PRO A 367 9.33 27.95 -6.72
C PRO A 367 10.86 27.88 -6.83
N LEU A 368 11.56 28.51 -5.88
CA LEU A 368 12.97 28.20 -5.63
C LEU A 368 13.12 26.70 -5.33
N SER A 369 14.29 26.13 -5.63
CA SER A 369 14.59 24.78 -5.15
C SER A 369 14.51 24.72 -3.62
N HIS A 370 14.06 23.59 -3.08
CA HIS A 370 13.96 23.41 -1.62
C HIS A 370 15.28 23.70 -0.91
N LEU A 371 16.41 23.25 -1.48
CA LEU A 371 17.76 23.49 -0.97
C LEU A 371 18.08 24.99 -0.89
N GLU A 372 17.79 25.75 -1.95
CA GLU A 372 18.10 27.17 -2.01
C GLU A 372 17.22 28.00 -1.06
N ALA A 373 15.91 27.70 -1.03
CA ALA A 373 14.98 28.34 -0.10
C ALA A 373 15.41 28.11 1.36
N ALA A 374 15.66 26.85 1.73
CA ALA A 374 16.08 26.49 3.08
C ALA A 374 17.41 27.16 3.48
N ARG A 375 18.39 27.26 2.56
CA ARG A 375 19.64 28.00 2.81
C ARG A 375 19.39 29.47 3.13
N ARG A 376 18.56 30.15 2.35
CA ARG A 376 18.25 31.57 2.56
C ARG A 376 17.50 31.79 3.88
N GLU A 377 16.53 30.94 4.20
CA GLU A 377 15.78 31.00 5.45
C GLU A 377 16.67 30.76 6.68
N VAL A 378 17.54 29.75 6.65
CA VAL A 378 18.49 29.49 7.75
C VAL A 378 19.43 30.68 7.96
N GLN A 379 19.88 31.35 6.89
CA GLN A 379 20.68 32.57 7.01
C GLN A 379 19.88 33.73 7.62
N LEU A 380 18.62 33.93 7.22
CA LEU A 380 17.73 34.93 7.82
C LEU A 380 17.49 34.67 9.32
N LEU A 381 17.47 33.41 9.73
CA LEU A 381 17.35 33.00 11.13
C LEU A 381 18.65 33.16 11.94
N GLY A 382 19.74 33.64 11.33
CA GLY A 382 21.03 33.85 12.01
C GLY A 382 22.01 32.67 11.91
N GLY A 383 21.80 31.76 10.96
CA GLY A 383 22.70 30.65 10.65
C GLY A 383 22.46 29.37 11.48
N PRO A 384 23.19 28.27 11.18
CA PRO A 384 22.97 26.94 11.75
C PRO A 384 22.93 26.90 13.28
N GLY A 385 23.88 27.57 13.95
CA GLY A 385 23.95 27.59 15.42
C GLY A 385 22.72 28.22 16.05
N ARG A 386 22.26 29.35 15.50
CA ARG A 386 21.06 30.04 16.00
C ARG A 386 19.80 29.21 15.80
N VAL A 387 19.67 28.52 14.67
CA VAL A 387 18.54 27.62 14.42
C VAL A 387 18.50 26.46 15.43
N LEU A 388 19.65 25.88 15.77
CA LEU A 388 19.74 24.83 16.80
C LEU A 388 19.33 25.35 18.18
N ASP A 389 19.73 26.58 18.54
CA ASP A 389 19.34 27.19 19.82
C ASP A 389 17.83 27.52 19.86
N LEU A 390 17.26 28.01 18.75
CA LEU A 390 15.82 28.25 18.63
C LEU A 390 15.01 26.96 18.71
N ALA A 391 15.46 25.89 18.04
CA ALA A 391 14.80 24.60 18.11
C ALA A 391 14.88 23.99 19.51
N LYS A 392 16.02 24.14 20.19
CA LYS A 392 16.14 23.74 21.59
C LYS A 392 15.17 24.51 22.49
N ALA A 393 15.10 25.84 22.33
CA ALA A 393 14.17 26.66 23.11
C ALA A 393 12.70 26.25 22.88
N ALA A 394 12.32 25.96 21.63
CA ALA A 394 10.99 25.45 21.30
C ALA A 394 10.70 24.10 21.99
N LEU A 395 11.69 23.19 22.01
CA LEU A 395 11.54 21.91 22.69
C LEU A 395 11.44 22.07 24.23
N ASP A 396 12.23 22.98 24.80
CA ASP A 396 12.17 23.31 26.23
C ASP A 396 10.81 23.94 26.64
N ASP A 397 10.11 24.56 25.68
CA ASP A 397 8.74 25.12 25.81
C ASP A 397 7.63 24.13 25.41
N ALA A 398 7.96 22.84 25.26
CA ALA A 398 7.03 21.78 24.85
C ALA A 398 6.35 22.01 23.48
N ASP A 399 7.04 22.66 22.53
CA ASP A 399 6.62 22.79 21.14
C ASP A 399 7.53 21.96 20.19
N PRO A 400 7.40 20.62 20.19
CA PRO A 400 8.23 19.76 19.36
C PRO A 400 7.93 19.93 17.86
N ARG A 401 6.73 20.39 17.49
CA ARG A 401 6.36 20.59 16.07
C ARG A 401 7.13 21.76 15.47
N TRP A 402 7.24 22.87 16.20
CA TRP A 402 8.06 23.99 15.78
C TRP A 402 9.55 23.65 15.78
N ALA A 403 10.03 22.91 16.78
CA ALA A 403 11.40 22.41 16.79
C ALA A 403 11.71 21.56 15.54
N ILE A 404 10.84 20.61 15.19
CA ILE A 404 10.97 19.78 13.98
C ILE A 404 10.98 20.64 12.72
N HIS A 405 10.12 21.65 12.63
CA HIS A 405 10.08 22.55 11.48
C HIS A 405 11.41 23.27 11.26
N LEU A 406 11.97 23.86 12.32
CA LEU A 406 13.27 24.55 12.29
C LEU A 406 14.42 23.61 11.92
N LEU A 407 14.48 22.44 12.56
CA LEU A 407 15.52 21.44 12.32
C LEU A 407 15.42 20.83 10.92
N GLY A 408 14.19 20.65 10.41
CA GLY A 408 13.93 20.21 9.04
C GLY A 408 14.52 21.20 8.02
N LYS A 409 14.27 22.51 8.19
CA LYS A 409 14.89 23.54 7.34
C LYS A 409 16.41 23.50 7.40
N LEU A 410 17.00 23.35 8.59
CA LEU A 410 18.45 23.25 8.73
C LEU A 410 19.02 21.99 8.06
N LYS A 411 18.30 20.88 8.13
CA LYS A 411 18.67 19.65 7.42
C LYS A 411 18.63 19.84 5.91
N ASP A 412 17.53 20.39 5.40
CA ASP A 412 17.30 20.58 3.96
C ASP A 412 18.24 21.63 3.35
N SER A 413 18.75 22.58 4.15
CA SER A 413 19.71 23.57 3.68
C SER A 413 21.11 22.99 3.42
N GLY A 414 21.44 21.84 3.99
CA GLY A 414 22.78 21.24 3.92
C GLY A 414 23.89 22.10 4.54
N LEU A 415 23.54 23.02 5.46
CA LEU A 415 24.50 23.93 6.10
C LEU A 415 25.07 23.38 7.42
N ALA A 416 24.42 22.39 8.03
CA ALA A 416 24.92 21.74 9.24
C ALA A 416 26.06 20.77 8.89
N GLN A 417 27.22 20.97 9.52
CA GLN A 417 28.43 20.15 9.37
C GLN A 417 29.02 19.78 10.73
N ASP A 418 29.79 18.70 10.78
CA ASP A 418 30.52 18.21 11.97
C ASP A 418 29.66 18.28 13.26
N LYS A 419 30.08 19.07 14.25
CA LYS A 419 29.38 19.24 15.53
C LYS A 419 27.95 19.76 15.39
N THR A 420 27.68 20.61 14.39
CA THR A 420 26.33 21.12 14.16
C THR A 420 25.42 20.07 13.52
N LEU A 421 25.99 19.15 12.72
CA LEU A 421 25.25 18.02 12.18
C LEU A 421 24.88 17.02 13.29
N GLU A 422 25.79 16.74 14.22
CA GLU A 422 25.49 15.87 15.36
C GLU A 422 24.43 16.49 16.27
N ARG A 423 24.55 17.77 16.62
CA ARG A 423 23.53 18.48 17.42
C ARG A 423 22.17 18.56 16.73
N LEU A 424 22.16 18.70 15.39
CA LEU A 424 20.93 18.62 14.58
C LEU A 424 20.25 17.25 14.73
N LYS A 425 21.00 16.16 14.57
CA LYS A 425 20.46 14.79 14.70
C LYS A 425 19.92 14.54 16.11
N GLU A 426 20.64 14.96 17.15
CA GLU A 426 20.25 14.82 18.55
C GLU A 426 18.94 15.56 18.86
N LEU A 427 18.85 16.85 18.50
CA LEU A 427 17.65 17.65 18.73
C LEU A 427 16.46 17.13 17.90
N LEU A 428 16.70 16.69 16.67
CA LEU A 428 15.65 16.16 15.81
C LEU A 428 15.11 14.82 16.36
N ALA A 429 16.00 13.95 16.85
CA ALA A 429 15.60 12.73 17.53
C ALA A 429 14.76 13.03 18.79
N ALA A 430 15.22 13.93 19.65
CA ALA A 430 14.47 14.31 20.86
C ALA A 430 13.10 14.93 20.55
N SER A 431 13.02 15.74 19.49
CA SER A 431 11.76 16.35 19.05
C SER A 431 10.79 15.30 18.51
N TYR A 432 11.27 14.32 17.73
CA TYR A 432 10.44 13.20 17.27
C TYR A 432 9.97 12.31 18.42
N GLU A 433 10.81 12.03 19.41
CA GLU A 433 10.41 11.26 20.60
C GLU A 433 9.31 11.98 21.39
N THR A 434 9.47 13.29 21.58
CA THR A 434 8.50 14.13 22.30
C THR A 434 7.17 14.16 21.54
N LEU A 435 7.19 14.47 20.24
CA LEU A 435 5.97 14.46 19.43
C LEU A 435 5.31 13.09 19.39
N ALA A 436 6.10 12.01 19.25
CA ALA A 436 5.58 10.65 19.18
C ALA A 436 4.74 10.30 20.40
N GLN A 437 5.05 10.84 21.59
CA GLN A 437 4.26 10.62 22.80
C GLN A 437 2.82 11.06 22.63
N GLU A 438 2.54 12.11 21.85
CA GLU A 438 1.21 12.68 21.61
C GLU A 438 0.47 12.04 20.44
N ILE A 439 1.14 11.22 19.62
CA ILE A 439 0.55 10.61 18.44
C ILE A 439 0.01 9.21 18.78
N PRO A 440 -1.32 9.01 18.77
CA PRO A 440 -1.95 7.70 18.97
C PRO A 440 -1.99 6.88 17.68
N ASN A 441 -1.89 7.52 16.52
CA ASN A 441 -1.88 6.86 15.23
C ASN A 441 -0.63 5.97 15.11
N SER A 442 -0.83 4.66 14.95
CA SER A 442 0.25 3.68 14.89
C SER A 442 1.23 3.97 13.76
N ASN A 443 0.74 4.35 12.58
CA ASN A 443 1.57 4.63 11.41
C ASN A 443 2.44 5.86 11.64
N GLY A 444 1.85 6.95 12.13
CA GLY A 444 2.55 8.20 12.42
C GLY A 444 3.57 8.04 13.56
N ARG A 445 3.15 7.38 14.65
CA ARG A 445 4.01 7.09 15.81
C ARG A 445 5.18 6.19 15.44
N GLY A 446 4.93 5.11 14.69
CA GLY A 446 5.96 4.23 14.16
C GLY A 446 6.96 5.00 13.30
N TYR A 447 6.47 5.88 12.41
CA TYR A 447 7.32 6.65 11.50
C TYR A 447 8.28 7.59 12.25
N LEU A 448 7.80 8.24 13.31
CA LEU A 448 8.61 9.12 14.16
C LEU A 448 9.67 8.32 14.92
N LEU A 449 9.26 7.26 15.62
CA LEU A 449 10.16 6.46 16.45
C LEU A 449 11.20 5.67 15.63
N GLU A 450 10.83 5.16 14.45
CA GLU A 450 11.81 4.55 13.55
C GLU A 450 12.75 5.59 12.95
N SER A 451 12.29 6.82 12.71
CA SER A 451 13.17 7.91 12.27
C SER A 451 14.19 8.28 13.35
N VAL A 452 13.83 8.18 14.64
CA VAL A 452 14.78 8.30 15.76
C VAL A 452 15.84 7.20 15.69
N LYS A 453 15.43 5.95 15.45
CA LYS A 453 16.35 4.82 15.25
C LYS A 453 17.29 5.05 14.06
N GLU A 454 16.79 5.57 12.94
CA GLU A 454 17.64 5.93 11.80
C GLU A 454 18.65 7.03 12.12
N LEU A 455 18.26 8.07 12.87
CA LEU A 455 19.16 9.17 13.23
C LEU A 455 20.30 8.71 14.14
N ARG A 456 20.05 7.74 15.03
CA ARG A 456 21.02 7.26 16.03
C ARG A 456 21.85 6.06 15.54
N GLU A 457 21.23 5.14 14.83
CA GLU A 457 21.82 3.82 14.51
C GLU A 457 22.04 3.63 13.00
N GLY A 458 21.54 4.55 12.17
CA GLY A 458 21.55 4.44 10.72
C GLY A 458 20.34 3.69 10.15
N ILE A 459 20.28 3.64 8.82
CA ILE A 459 19.17 3.03 8.06
C ILE A 459 19.22 1.51 8.23
N LEU A 460 18.09 0.92 8.63
CA LEU A 460 17.94 -0.52 8.68
C LEU A 460 18.06 -1.11 7.27
N LYS A 461 19.05 -1.98 7.08
CA LYS A 461 19.23 -2.76 5.85
C LYS A 461 18.70 -4.16 6.09
N THR A 462 17.69 -4.55 5.32
CA THR A 462 17.15 -5.92 5.34
C THR A 462 17.38 -6.59 4.00
N PRO A 463 17.78 -7.87 3.96
CA PRO A 463 17.81 -8.61 2.70
C PRO A 463 16.40 -8.67 2.10
N GLY A 464 16.32 -8.89 0.78
CA GLY A 464 15.04 -9.23 0.16
C GLY A 464 14.55 -10.61 0.62
N PRO A 465 13.24 -10.86 0.65
CA PRO A 465 12.73 -12.18 0.99
C PRO A 465 13.17 -13.21 -0.05
N THR A 466 13.40 -14.44 0.40
CA THR A 466 13.55 -15.59 -0.49
C THR A 466 12.17 -15.97 -1.00
N ALA A 467 11.96 -15.95 -2.31
CA ALA A 467 10.69 -16.29 -2.93
C ALA A 467 10.67 -17.74 -3.41
N ASP A 468 9.49 -18.38 -3.35
CA ASP A 468 9.26 -19.69 -3.94
C ASP A 468 9.56 -19.65 -5.45
N PRO A 469 10.37 -20.58 -6.00
CA PRO A 469 10.68 -20.61 -7.43
C PRO A 469 9.43 -20.65 -8.32
N ARG A 470 8.34 -21.32 -7.89
CA ARG A 470 7.09 -21.40 -8.66
C ARG A 470 6.44 -20.03 -8.85
N PHE A 471 6.57 -19.14 -7.86
CA PHE A 471 6.09 -17.76 -7.97
C PHE A 471 6.89 -17.00 -9.02
N LEU A 472 8.23 -17.05 -8.90
CA LEU A 472 9.14 -16.35 -9.79
C LEU A 472 8.98 -16.80 -11.24
N GLU A 473 8.74 -18.10 -11.45
CA GLU A 473 8.50 -18.73 -12.76
C GLU A 473 7.15 -18.36 -13.40
N GLN A 474 6.19 -17.84 -12.63
CA GLN A 474 4.86 -17.45 -13.10
C GLN A 474 4.70 -15.94 -13.34
N ILE A 475 5.69 -15.11 -13.00
CA ILE A 475 5.60 -13.67 -13.23
C ILE A 475 5.46 -13.40 -14.73
N PRO A 476 4.42 -12.67 -15.19
CA PRO A 476 4.22 -12.42 -16.61
C PRO A 476 5.39 -11.67 -17.26
N LEU A 477 5.87 -12.14 -18.41
CA LEU A 477 6.97 -11.52 -19.16
C LEU A 477 6.77 -10.00 -19.38
N PRO A 478 5.59 -9.49 -19.80
CA PRO A 478 5.40 -8.06 -20.03
C PRO A 478 5.75 -7.21 -18.80
N HIS A 479 5.53 -7.74 -17.60
CA HIS A 479 5.81 -7.02 -16.37
C HIS A 479 7.31 -6.99 -16.07
N LEU A 480 8.02 -8.11 -16.28
CA LEU A 480 9.49 -8.14 -16.14
C LEU A 480 10.16 -7.18 -17.14
N PHE A 481 9.66 -7.13 -18.37
CA PHE A 481 10.14 -6.19 -19.36
C PHE A 481 9.80 -4.73 -19.01
N SER A 482 8.65 -4.46 -18.39
CA SER A 482 8.33 -3.10 -17.92
C SER A 482 9.37 -2.58 -16.90
N LEU A 483 9.91 -3.45 -16.04
CA LEU A 483 10.97 -3.09 -15.08
C LEU A 483 12.29 -2.72 -15.77
N MET A 484 12.56 -3.29 -16.94
CA MET A 484 13.79 -3.01 -17.71
C MET A 484 13.84 -1.53 -18.13
N SER A 485 12.69 -0.90 -18.41
CA SER A 485 12.66 0.52 -18.78
C SER A 485 13.25 1.43 -17.70
N THR A 486 12.99 1.13 -16.43
CA THR A 486 13.50 1.87 -15.26
C THR A 486 14.85 1.36 -14.76
N ALA A 487 15.31 0.20 -15.26
CA ALA A 487 16.59 -0.39 -14.86
C ALA A 487 17.77 0.16 -15.68
N LEU A 488 17.52 0.80 -16.83
CA LEU A 488 18.58 1.40 -17.64
C LEU A 488 19.38 2.44 -16.82
N ALA A 489 20.71 2.37 -16.87
CA ALA A 489 21.62 3.47 -16.50
C ALA A 489 21.68 4.46 -17.67
N PRO A 490 20.92 5.57 -17.65
CA PRO A 490 20.82 6.46 -18.80
C PRO A 490 22.17 7.08 -19.19
N GLU A 491 23.02 7.37 -18.21
CA GLU A 491 24.35 7.96 -18.40
C GLU A 491 25.27 7.11 -19.31
N ASP A 492 25.12 5.78 -19.27
CA ASP A 492 25.90 4.84 -20.07
C ASP A 492 25.29 4.63 -21.49
N ALA A 493 24.20 5.33 -21.80
CA ALA A 493 23.38 5.13 -22.99
C ALA A 493 22.99 6.41 -23.74
N MET A 494 23.53 7.58 -23.36
CA MET A 494 23.16 8.88 -23.95
C MET A 494 23.50 9.00 -25.45
N ASP A 495 24.54 8.32 -25.92
CA ASP A 495 25.01 8.37 -27.31
C ASP A 495 24.64 7.11 -28.11
N LEU A 496 23.78 6.24 -27.56
CA LEU A 496 23.41 4.97 -28.18
C LEU A 496 22.08 5.04 -28.92
N GLU A 497 21.97 4.23 -29.96
CA GLU A 497 20.75 3.89 -30.68
C GLU A 497 20.85 2.43 -31.15
N GLU A 498 20.46 1.51 -30.27
CA GLU A 498 20.62 0.07 -30.45
C GLU A 498 19.34 -0.66 -30.03
N CYS A 499 19.06 -1.82 -30.61
CA CYS A 499 17.96 -2.69 -30.21
C CYS A 499 18.49 -4.07 -29.83
N MET A 500 17.84 -4.73 -28.88
CA MET A 500 18.00 -6.16 -28.64
C MET A 500 16.63 -6.84 -28.62
N ALA A 501 16.50 -7.96 -29.32
CA ALA A 501 15.25 -8.71 -29.37
C ALA A 501 15.34 -9.97 -28.51
N PHE A 502 14.23 -10.33 -27.88
CA PHE A 502 14.05 -11.55 -27.10
C PHE A 502 12.89 -12.33 -27.69
N VAL A 503 13.07 -13.63 -27.87
CA VAL A 503 12.06 -14.55 -28.40
C VAL A 503 11.88 -15.69 -27.39
N PHE A 504 10.63 -15.90 -26.98
CA PHE A 504 10.21 -16.91 -26.02
C PHE A 504 9.27 -17.90 -26.72
N PRO A 505 9.79 -19.00 -27.30
CA PRO A 505 8.99 -19.93 -28.09
C PRO A 505 7.89 -20.61 -27.27
N ASP A 506 8.16 -20.87 -25.98
CA ASP A 506 7.27 -21.54 -25.04
C ASP A 506 6.02 -20.72 -24.70
N GLU A 507 6.11 -19.38 -24.73
CA GLU A 507 4.96 -18.47 -24.57
C GLU A 507 4.50 -17.84 -25.88
N ALA A 508 5.12 -18.17 -27.02
CA ALA A 508 4.90 -17.55 -28.32
C ALA A 508 5.02 -16.01 -28.30
N LYS A 509 6.00 -15.49 -27.54
CA LYS A 509 6.21 -14.04 -27.35
C LYS A 509 7.53 -13.54 -27.91
N ARG A 510 7.51 -12.27 -28.34
CA ARG A 510 8.69 -11.51 -28.74
C ARG A 510 8.69 -10.18 -28.03
N PHE A 511 9.85 -9.75 -27.53
CA PHE A 511 10.06 -8.42 -26.98
C PHE A 511 11.22 -7.75 -27.70
N ASN A 512 11.07 -6.47 -28.05
CA ASN A 512 12.16 -5.63 -28.54
C ASN A 512 12.44 -4.58 -27.46
N LEU A 513 13.70 -4.52 -27.05
CA LEU A 513 14.22 -3.56 -26.09
C LEU A 513 15.15 -2.62 -26.84
N THR A 514 14.66 -1.42 -27.11
CA THR A 514 15.39 -0.39 -27.86
C THR A 514 15.97 0.62 -26.88
N VAL A 515 17.29 0.79 -26.89
CA VAL A 515 17.97 1.83 -26.13
C VAL A 515 18.33 2.96 -27.08
N ARG A 516 17.77 4.14 -26.84
CA ARG A 516 18.02 5.34 -27.64
C ARG A 516 18.18 6.56 -26.75
N ARG A 517 19.37 7.17 -26.75
CA ARG A 517 19.67 8.43 -26.03
C ARG A 517 19.25 8.39 -24.55
N GLY A 518 19.66 7.36 -23.84
CA GLY A 518 19.35 7.16 -22.43
C GLY A 518 17.91 6.70 -22.14
N ILE A 519 17.11 6.36 -23.16
CA ILE A 519 15.75 5.84 -23.02
C ILE A 519 15.70 4.37 -23.42
N ALA A 520 15.08 3.54 -22.57
CA ALA A 520 14.74 2.16 -22.90
C ALA A 520 13.26 2.04 -23.28
N GLU A 521 12.98 1.83 -24.57
CA GLU A 521 11.67 1.48 -25.09
C GLU A 521 11.50 -0.03 -25.10
N VAL A 522 10.37 -0.50 -24.58
CA VAL A 522 10.00 -1.91 -24.52
C VAL A 522 8.76 -2.12 -25.37
N TRP A 523 8.83 -3.05 -26.31
CA TRP A 523 7.71 -3.38 -27.18
C TRP A 523 7.51 -4.89 -27.30
N GLU A 524 6.29 -5.37 -27.05
CA GLU A 524 5.90 -6.77 -27.28
C GLU A 524 5.37 -6.93 -28.71
N GLY A 525 6.00 -7.80 -29.51
CA GLY A 525 5.62 -8.07 -30.89
C GLY A 525 6.76 -7.84 -31.90
N GLU A 526 6.41 -7.64 -33.16
CA GLU A 526 7.37 -7.27 -34.21
C GLU A 526 7.91 -5.85 -34.00
N PRO A 527 9.15 -5.54 -34.41
CA PRO A 527 9.77 -4.24 -34.19
C PRO A 527 8.90 -3.07 -34.68
N LEU A 528 8.89 -1.98 -33.90
CA LEU A 528 8.20 -0.76 -34.29
C LEU A 528 8.90 -0.07 -35.48
N PRO A 529 8.21 0.76 -36.27
CA PRO A 529 8.85 1.55 -37.31
C PRO A 529 9.99 2.41 -36.74
N GLY A 530 11.18 2.27 -37.32
CA GLY A 530 12.37 2.99 -36.88
C GLY A 530 13.18 2.31 -35.77
N THR A 531 12.78 1.12 -35.29
CA THR A 531 13.64 0.29 -34.44
C THR A 531 14.90 -0.12 -35.21
N PRO A 532 16.12 0.10 -34.67
CA PRO A 532 17.37 -0.36 -35.28
C PRO A 532 17.41 -1.88 -35.44
N GLU A 533 18.22 -2.37 -36.37
CA GLU A 533 18.50 -3.81 -36.46
C GLU A 533 19.04 -4.33 -35.11
N PRO A 534 18.50 -5.45 -34.58
CA PRO A 534 18.92 -5.94 -33.28
C PRO A 534 20.41 -6.30 -33.25
N VAL A 535 21.13 -5.81 -32.24
CA VAL A 535 22.54 -6.20 -31.99
C VAL A 535 22.67 -7.70 -31.73
N ALA A 536 21.60 -8.28 -31.16
CA ALA A 536 21.36 -9.70 -31.08
C ALA A 536 19.86 -10.00 -30.94
N VAL A 537 19.47 -11.20 -31.37
CA VAL A 537 18.19 -11.84 -31.05
C VAL A 537 18.47 -13.00 -30.11
N LEU A 538 18.01 -12.92 -28.87
CA LEU A 538 18.12 -13.97 -27.87
C LEU A 538 16.86 -14.83 -27.88
N THR A 539 17.01 -16.12 -28.18
CA THR A 539 15.93 -17.12 -28.09
C THR A 539 16.16 -18.03 -26.89
N MET A 540 15.19 -18.12 -25.99
CA MET A 540 15.23 -18.99 -24.81
C MET A 540 13.82 -19.26 -24.27
N ASP A 541 13.65 -20.24 -23.40
CA ASP A 541 12.38 -20.43 -22.70
C ASP A 541 12.17 -19.32 -21.65
N SER A 542 10.92 -18.91 -21.46
CA SER A 542 10.52 -17.87 -20.52
C SER A 542 10.96 -18.16 -19.08
N VAL A 543 10.94 -19.43 -18.66
CA VAL A 543 11.42 -19.89 -17.35
C VAL A 543 12.92 -19.63 -17.17
N ASP A 544 13.72 -19.84 -18.21
CA ASP A 544 15.17 -19.56 -18.14
C ASP A 544 15.44 -18.07 -17.99
N PHE A 545 14.70 -17.23 -18.70
CA PHE A 545 14.81 -15.78 -18.57
C PHE A 545 14.44 -15.29 -17.17
N ARG A 546 13.33 -15.77 -16.59
CA ARG A 546 12.95 -15.48 -15.21
C ARG A 546 14.06 -15.89 -14.23
N ARG A 547 14.61 -17.09 -14.38
CA ARG A 547 15.70 -17.58 -13.53
C ARG A 547 16.97 -16.74 -13.68
N ILE A 548 17.29 -16.24 -14.87
CA ILE A 548 18.41 -15.31 -15.07
C ILE A 548 18.15 -13.99 -14.33
N LEU A 549 16.97 -13.38 -14.52
CA LEU A 549 16.60 -12.11 -13.88
C LEU A 549 16.67 -12.19 -12.35
N PHE A 550 16.19 -13.28 -11.76
CA PHE A 550 16.23 -13.51 -10.32
C PHE A 550 17.55 -14.14 -9.82
N LYS A 551 18.60 -14.17 -10.65
CA LYS A 551 19.93 -14.70 -10.32
C LYS A 551 19.92 -16.18 -9.86
N LEU A 552 18.90 -16.95 -10.27
CA LEU A 552 18.74 -18.39 -10.04
C LEU A 552 19.40 -19.26 -11.12
N ALA A 553 19.85 -18.64 -12.22
CA ALA A 553 20.62 -19.30 -13.27
C ALA A 553 21.66 -18.36 -13.86
N ASN A 554 22.80 -18.92 -14.27
CA ASN A 554 23.86 -18.18 -14.94
C ASN A 554 23.62 -18.16 -16.46
N PRO A 555 23.54 -16.98 -17.10
CA PRO A 555 23.23 -16.87 -18.53
C PRO A 555 24.31 -17.51 -19.43
N ALA A 556 25.60 -17.42 -19.08
CA ALA A 556 26.66 -18.06 -19.85
C ALA A 556 26.59 -19.60 -19.78
N SER A 557 26.21 -20.16 -18.62
CA SER A 557 25.98 -21.60 -18.48
C SER A 557 24.81 -22.08 -19.35
N LEU A 558 23.71 -21.33 -19.37
CA LEU A 558 22.54 -21.66 -20.20
C LEU A 558 22.85 -21.54 -21.70
N TYR A 559 23.64 -20.54 -22.10
CA TYR A 559 24.15 -20.39 -23.46
C TYR A 559 25.03 -21.58 -23.88
N LEU A 560 26.00 -21.98 -23.06
CA LEU A 560 26.86 -23.14 -23.33
C LEU A 560 26.09 -24.47 -23.42
N LYS A 561 24.98 -24.58 -22.68
CA LYS A 561 24.06 -25.73 -22.73
C LYS A 561 23.07 -25.68 -23.91
N GLY A 562 23.13 -24.64 -24.75
CA GLY A 562 22.23 -24.46 -25.90
C GLY A 562 20.79 -24.07 -25.54
N ARG A 563 20.54 -23.70 -24.27
CA ARG A 563 19.22 -23.23 -23.78
C ARG A 563 18.95 -21.77 -24.13
N ILE A 564 20.02 -20.99 -24.31
CA ILE A 564 19.96 -19.66 -24.93
C ILE A 564 20.63 -19.78 -26.29
N ARG A 565 19.95 -19.32 -27.34
CA ARG A 565 20.51 -19.15 -28.67
C ARG A 565 20.59 -17.68 -28.99
N ALA A 566 21.75 -17.21 -29.44
CA ALA A 566 21.93 -15.83 -29.86
C ALA A 566 22.14 -15.80 -31.38
N GLN A 567 21.30 -15.06 -32.10
CA GLN A 567 21.56 -14.66 -33.48
C GLN A 567 22.18 -13.26 -33.43
N GLY A 568 23.35 -13.05 -34.03
CA GLY A 568 24.14 -11.84 -33.86
C GLY A 568 25.29 -12.02 -32.85
N SER A 569 25.74 -10.93 -32.21
CA SER A 569 26.93 -10.97 -31.34
C SER A 569 26.55 -11.16 -29.87
N TRP A 570 26.91 -12.32 -29.30
CA TRP A 570 26.73 -12.59 -27.87
C TRP A 570 27.46 -11.58 -26.98
N LEU A 571 28.67 -11.16 -27.36
CA LEU A 571 29.43 -10.14 -26.61
C LEU A 571 28.71 -8.79 -26.61
N LYS A 572 28.12 -8.37 -27.75
CA LYS A 572 27.31 -7.15 -27.80
C LYS A 572 26.02 -7.30 -26.99
N ALA A 573 25.39 -8.47 -26.96
CA ALA A 573 24.23 -8.73 -26.13
C ALA A 573 24.54 -8.57 -24.63
N LEU A 574 25.68 -9.10 -24.18
CA LEU A 574 26.14 -8.91 -22.80
C LEU A 574 26.45 -7.45 -22.49
N ALA A 575 27.13 -6.73 -23.39
CA ALA A 575 27.38 -5.30 -23.23
C ALA A 575 26.07 -4.49 -23.19
N PHE A 576 25.08 -4.87 -24.00
CA PHE A 576 23.74 -4.30 -23.98
C PHE A 576 23.06 -4.48 -22.63
N LEU A 577 23.02 -5.72 -22.12
CA LEU A 577 22.40 -6.04 -20.83
C LEU A 577 23.13 -5.45 -19.63
N GLY A 578 24.44 -5.23 -19.74
CA GLY A 578 25.27 -4.63 -18.69
C GLY A 578 24.87 -3.21 -18.29
N ARG A 579 24.04 -2.54 -19.10
CA ARG A 579 23.51 -1.19 -18.84
C ARG A 579 22.22 -1.18 -18.01
N PHE A 580 21.71 -2.35 -17.63
CA PHE A 580 20.48 -2.48 -16.86
C PHE A 580 20.78 -2.96 -15.44
N HIS A 581 20.40 -2.18 -14.43
CA HIS A 581 20.57 -2.46 -13.01
C HIS A 581 19.20 -2.72 -12.36
N LEU A 582 18.87 -3.99 -12.18
CA LEU A 582 17.64 -4.41 -11.50
C LEU A 582 17.84 -4.35 -9.97
N GLY A 583 17.38 -3.27 -9.35
CA GLY A 583 17.45 -3.02 -7.91
C GLY A 583 18.32 -1.81 -7.52
N ALA A 584 18.42 -1.51 -6.23
CA ALA A 584 19.18 -0.37 -5.68
C ALA A 584 20.71 -0.53 -5.75
N GLU A 585 21.23 -1.07 -6.85
CA GLU A 585 22.62 -0.91 -7.25
C GLU A 585 22.74 0.31 -8.18
N GLN A 586 22.06 1.42 -7.85
CA GLN A 586 22.49 2.71 -8.40
C GLN A 586 23.79 3.07 -7.68
N LYS A 587 24.90 3.13 -8.44
CA LYS A 587 26.13 3.76 -7.97
C LYS A 587 25.76 5.18 -7.56
N GLY A 588 25.70 5.45 -6.25
CA GLY A 588 25.45 6.79 -5.76
C GLY A 588 26.52 7.73 -6.33
N GLY A 589 26.11 8.62 -7.24
CA GLY A 589 26.86 9.82 -7.53
C GLY A 589 26.95 10.62 -6.22
N GLY A 590 28.19 10.87 -5.79
CA GLY A 590 28.49 11.60 -4.55
C GLY A 590 28.09 13.07 -4.60
#